data_AF-A0A7H8IFJ1-F1
#
_entry.id   AF-A0A7H8IFJ1-F1
#
_cell.length_a   1.000
_cell.length_b   1.000
_cell.length_c   1.000
_cell.angle_alpha   90.00
_cell.angle_beta   90.00
_cell.angle_gamma   90.00
#
_symmetry.space_group_name_H-M   'P 1'
#
loop_
_entity.id
_entity.type
_entity.pdbx_description
1 polymer ?
#
loop_
_entity_poly.entity_id
_entity_poly.type
_entity_poly.pdbx_seq_one_letter_code
_entity_poly.pdbx_strand_id
1 'polypeptide(L)'
;MRYDELTDQVRARARLPDRRSAERAVRATLETLAERIPDGLADHLAAQLPTEAAEPMRRVAASHRGSPEERAYRRDHGERFDLTGFAGRIAWRTEHTEEEALREASAFFEVLDAAVDPELMEKVYGVLPSDIRALLPEARAEIDDGGRSGRGGGAGGRRSGG
;
A
#
# COMPACT_ATOMS: atom_id res chain seq x y z
N MET A 1 -9.77 -15.29 -5.09
CA MET A 1 -8.47 -15.51 -5.75
C MET A 1 -7.70 -16.58 -4.99
N ARG A 2 -6.89 -17.42 -5.65
CA ARG A 2 -5.96 -18.36 -4.99
C ARG A 2 -4.58 -17.73 -4.77
N TYR A 3 -3.81 -18.24 -3.81
CA TYR A 3 -2.44 -17.76 -3.58
C TYR A 3 -1.54 -17.94 -4.82
N ASP A 4 -1.73 -19.04 -5.56
CA ASP A 4 -1.00 -19.27 -6.80
C ASP A 4 -1.26 -18.20 -7.85
N GLU A 5 -2.53 -17.88 -8.06
CA GLU A 5 -2.97 -16.84 -9.01
C GLU A 5 -2.43 -15.45 -8.60
N LEU A 6 -2.44 -15.12 -7.31
CA LEU A 6 -1.92 -13.86 -6.81
C LEU A 6 -0.43 -13.73 -7.12
N THR A 7 0.37 -14.72 -6.72
CA THR A 7 1.81 -14.71 -6.92
C THR A 7 2.20 -14.74 -8.40
N ASP A 8 1.46 -15.47 -9.24
CA ASP A 8 1.73 -15.50 -10.69
C ASP A 8 1.44 -14.16 -11.35
N GLN A 9 0.36 -13.48 -10.94
CA GLN A 9 0.05 -12.14 -11.42
C GLN A 9 1.08 -11.11 -10.98
N VAL A 10 1.55 -11.19 -9.74
CA VAL A 10 2.62 -10.31 -9.23
C VAL A 10 3.92 -10.57 -9.98
N ARG A 11 4.29 -11.84 -10.18
CA ARG A 11 5.48 -12.22 -10.97
C ARG A 11 5.45 -11.62 -12.37
N ALA A 12 4.33 -11.75 -13.08
CA ALA A 12 4.18 -11.26 -14.44
C ALA A 12 4.29 -9.72 -14.51
N ARG A 13 3.66 -9.00 -13.56
CA ARG A 13 3.67 -7.54 -13.51
C ARG A 13 5.02 -6.96 -13.06
N ALA A 14 5.62 -7.53 -12.02
CA ALA A 14 6.91 -7.11 -11.48
C ALA A 14 8.11 -7.63 -12.31
N ARG A 15 7.87 -8.47 -13.32
CA ARG A 15 8.89 -9.12 -14.16
C ARG A 15 9.91 -9.92 -13.35
N LEU A 16 9.43 -10.64 -12.33
CA LEU A 16 10.28 -11.42 -11.44
C LEU A 16 10.79 -12.70 -12.11
N PRO A 17 12.04 -13.09 -11.84
CA PRO A 17 12.71 -14.19 -12.54
C PRO A 17 12.03 -15.54 -12.30
N ASP A 18 11.52 -15.75 -11.09
CA ASP A 18 10.97 -17.02 -10.65
C ASP A 18 9.83 -16.85 -9.64
N ARG A 19 9.16 -17.96 -9.33
CA ARG A 19 8.02 -17.95 -8.42
C ARG A 19 8.41 -17.69 -6.96
N ARG A 20 9.56 -18.18 -6.48
CA ARG A 20 10.00 -17.92 -5.10
C ARG A 20 10.28 -16.43 -4.88
N SER A 21 10.86 -15.78 -5.88
CA SER A 21 11.06 -14.33 -5.87
C SER A 21 9.72 -13.58 -5.73
N ALA A 22 8.69 -14.04 -6.45
CA ALA A 22 7.35 -13.47 -6.33
C ALA A 22 6.68 -13.76 -4.97
N GLU A 23 6.80 -14.97 -4.44
CA GLU A 23 6.29 -15.31 -3.09
C GLU A 23 6.96 -14.45 -2.01
N ARG A 24 8.28 -14.24 -2.12
CA ARG A 24 9.05 -13.40 -1.20
C ARG A 24 8.62 -11.93 -1.32
N ALA A 25 8.46 -11.41 -2.53
CA ALA A 25 7.96 -10.05 -2.76
C ALA A 25 6.57 -9.86 -2.15
N VAL A 26 5.61 -10.73 -2.48
CA VAL A 26 4.25 -10.72 -1.93
C VAL A 26 4.26 -10.71 -0.41
N ARG A 27 5.01 -11.64 0.21
CA ARG A 27 5.12 -11.72 1.65
C ARG A 27 5.74 -10.46 2.25
N ALA A 28 6.83 -9.96 1.66
CA ALA A 28 7.51 -8.77 2.14
C ALA A 28 6.62 -7.52 2.09
N THR A 29 5.85 -7.36 1.01
CA THR A 29 4.91 -6.25 0.86
C THR A 29 3.75 -6.39 1.85
N LEU A 30 3.19 -7.58 2.06
CA LEU A 30 2.12 -7.83 3.03
C LEU A 30 2.56 -7.56 4.47
N GLU A 31 3.77 -7.99 4.85
CA GLU A 31 4.34 -7.68 6.17
C GLU A 31 4.51 -6.18 6.37
N THR A 32 5.11 -5.50 5.38
CA THR A 32 5.32 -4.05 5.43
C THR A 32 4.00 -3.29 5.46
N LEU A 33 3.00 -3.74 4.71
CA LEU A 33 1.67 -3.14 4.70
C LEU A 33 0.98 -3.31 6.06
N ALA A 34 1.04 -4.50 6.65
CA ALA A 34 0.48 -4.78 7.97
C ALA A 34 1.18 -3.97 9.08
N GLU A 35 2.46 -3.65 8.93
CA GLU A 35 3.16 -2.73 9.85
C GLU A 35 2.64 -1.30 9.70
N ARG A 36 2.27 -0.88 8.48
CA ARG A 36 1.90 0.50 8.18
C ARG A 36 0.46 0.86 8.55
N ILE A 37 -0.47 -0.09 8.50
CA ILE A 37 -1.90 0.14 8.70
C ILE A 37 -2.37 -0.27 10.11
N PRO A 38 -3.53 0.20 10.57
CA PRO A 38 -4.13 -0.28 11.82
C PRO A 38 -4.39 -1.79 11.80
N ASP A 39 -4.21 -2.47 12.94
CA ASP A 39 -4.35 -3.92 13.06
C ASP A 39 -5.74 -4.41 12.62
N GLY A 40 -6.80 -3.67 12.97
CA GLY A 40 -8.15 -4.01 12.54
C GLY A 40 -8.31 -4.00 11.02
N LEU A 41 -7.63 -3.08 10.33
CA LEU A 41 -7.65 -3.02 8.88
C LEU A 41 -6.80 -4.13 8.24
N ALA A 42 -5.66 -4.45 8.86
CA ALA A 42 -4.84 -5.59 8.48
C ALA A 42 -5.62 -6.91 8.61
N ASP A 43 -6.40 -7.08 9.69
CA ASP A 43 -7.26 -8.25 9.90
C ASP A 43 -8.38 -8.34 8.86
N HIS A 44 -9.00 -7.21 8.50
CA HIS A 44 -10.00 -7.16 7.44
C HIS A 44 -9.42 -7.53 6.07
N LEU A 45 -8.23 -7.02 5.74
CA LEU A 45 -7.51 -7.42 4.52
C LEU A 45 -7.18 -8.92 4.54
N ALA A 46 -6.63 -9.41 5.65
CA ALA A 46 -6.28 -10.82 5.81
C ALA A 46 -7.50 -11.76 5.72
N ALA A 47 -8.72 -11.28 5.98
CA ALA A 47 -9.95 -12.06 5.82
C ALA A 47 -10.37 -12.22 4.35
N GLN A 48 -9.94 -11.33 3.46
CA GLN A 48 -10.24 -11.37 2.02
C GLN A 48 -9.14 -12.08 1.21
N LEU A 49 -7.98 -12.32 1.83
CA LEU A 49 -6.83 -12.95 1.20
C LEU A 49 -6.80 -14.47 1.38
N PRO A 50 -6.13 -15.20 0.46
CA PRO A 50 -5.78 -16.60 0.67
C PRO A 50 -5.03 -16.81 1.99
N THR A 51 -5.17 -17.97 2.61
CA THR A 51 -4.59 -18.28 3.93
C THR A 51 -3.08 -18.03 3.98
N GLU A 52 -2.36 -18.36 2.91
CA GLU A 52 -0.91 -18.18 2.77
C GLU A 52 -0.50 -16.69 2.73
N ALA A 53 -1.36 -15.82 2.17
CA ALA A 53 -1.16 -14.37 2.15
C ALA A 53 -1.65 -13.70 3.44
N ALA A 54 -2.65 -14.29 4.11
CA ALA A 54 -3.17 -13.79 5.38
C ALA A 54 -2.20 -14.02 6.56
N GLU A 55 -1.42 -15.10 6.53
CA GLU A 55 -0.52 -15.50 7.62
C GLU A 55 0.55 -14.43 7.96
N PRO A 56 1.25 -13.82 6.99
CA PRO A 56 2.18 -12.73 7.26
C PRO A 56 1.54 -11.53 7.95
N MET A 57 0.34 -11.13 7.54
CA MET A 57 -0.38 -9.98 8.12
C MET A 57 -0.77 -10.25 9.58
N ARG A 58 -1.34 -11.44 9.85
CA ARG A 58 -1.72 -11.86 11.21
C ARG A 58 -0.51 -11.97 12.12
N ARG A 59 0.63 -12.45 11.61
CA ARG A 59 1.87 -12.52 12.36
C ARG A 59 2.35 -11.13 12.79
N VAL A 60 2.30 -10.13 11.91
CA VAL A 60 2.69 -8.76 12.23
C VAL A 60 1.78 -8.15 13.31
N ALA A 61 0.45 -8.27 13.15
CA ALA A 61 -0.52 -7.80 14.14
C ALA A 61 -0.30 -8.44 15.54
N ALA A 62 0.12 -9.71 15.58
CA ALA A 62 0.46 -10.39 16.82
C ALA A 62 1.82 -9.98 17.43
N SER A 63 2.74 -9.43 16.63
CA SER A 63 4.16 -9.27 16.98
C SER A 63 4.54 -7.89 17.52
N HIS A 64 3.57 -6.99 17.76
CA HIS A 64 3.85 -5.65 18.28
C HIS A 64 4.70 -5.69 19.57
N ARG A 65 5.99 -5.37 19.44
CA ARG A 65 6.92 -5.19 20.56
C ARG A 65 6.77 -3.80 21.17
N GLY A 66 7.11 -3.61 22.43
CA GLY A 66 7.02 -2.31 23.12
C GLY A 66 6.10 -2.33 24.33
N SER A 67 5.94 -1.18 24.97
CA SER A 67 5.07 -0.99 26.13
C SER A 67 3.59 -1.25 25.77
N PRO A 68 2.72 -1.57 26.73
CA PRO A 68 1.30 -1.74 26.47
C PRO A 68 0.66 -0.55 25.73
N GLU A 69 1.07 0.67 26.06
CA GLU A 69 0.59 1.90 25.44
C GLU A 69 1.06 2.05 23.99
N GLU A 70 2.34 1.76 23.72
CA GLU A 70 2.88 1.79 22.36
C GLU A 70 2.23 0.74 21.46
N ARG A 71 1.92 -0.44 22.02
CA ARG A 71 1.19 -1.49 21.30
C ARG A 71 -0.25 -1.06 21.00
N ALA A 72 -0.93 -0.42 21.94
CA ALA A 72 -2.28 0.11 21.72
C ALA A 72 -2.25 1.21 20.65
N TYR A 73 -1.28 2.11 20.71
CA TYR A 73 -1.12 3.17 19.71
C TYR A 73 -0.91 2.60 18.30
N ARG A 74 0.00 1.62 18.15
CA ARG A 74 0.27 0.96 16.86
C ARG A 74 -0.92 0.17 16.33
N ARG A 75 -1.68 -0.51 17.19
CA ARG A 75 -2.93 -1.18 16.80
C ARG A 75 -3.91 -0.23 16.12
N ASP A 76 -4.00 1.00 16.62
CA ASP A 76 -4.96 1.99 16.14
C ASP A 76 -4.46 2.80 14.93
N HIS A 77 -3.14 2.98 14.76
CA HIS A 77 -2.57 3.93 13.79
C HIS A 77 -1.58 3.32 12.78
N GLY A 78 -1.08 2.11 13.05
CA GLY A 78 0.08 1.54 12.36
C GLY A 78 1.40 2.21 12.75
N GLU A 79 2.51 1.63 12.27
CA GLU A 79 3.85 2.19 12.37
C GLU A 79 4.02 3.34 11.38
N ARG A 80 4.72 4.41 11.78
CA ARG A 80 4.89 5.58 10.94
C ARG A 80 6.17 5.50 10.12
N PHE A 81 6.02 5.38 8.81
CA PHE A 81 7.11 5.52 7.85
C PHE A 81 6.58 5.99 6.49
N ASP A 82 7.49 6.53 5.68
CA ASP A 82 7.27 7.08 4.34
C ASP A 82 7.53 6.04 3.23
N LEU A 83 7.44 6.47 1.97
CA LEU A 83 7.70 5.61 0.81
C LEU A 83 9.11 5.00 0.85
N THR A 84 10.13 5.77 1.22
CA THR A 84 11.51 5.30 1.34
C THR A 84 11.62 4.22 2.40
N GLY A 85 11.03 4.42 3.57
CA GLY A 85 10.98 3.40 4.63
C GLY A 85 10.15 2.17 4.25
N PHE A 86 9.14 2.33 3.39
CA PHE A 86 8.36 1.22 2.85
C PHE A 86 9.19 0.40 1.87
N ALA A 87 9.84 1.05 0.90
CA ALA A 87 10.72 0.42 -0.07
C ALA A 87 11.93 -0.24 0.59
N GLY A 88 12.60 0.43 1.52
CA GLY A 88 13.76 -0.09 2.24
C GLY A 88 13.45 -1.34 3.07
N ARG A 89 12.26 -1.42 3.68
CA ARG A 89 11.82 -2.64 4.40
C ARG A 89 11.57 -3.81 3.45
N ILE A 90 10.94 -3.55 2.30
CA ILE A 90 10.71 -4.59 1.28
C ILE A 90 12.05 -5.05 0.72
N ALA A 91 12.91 -4.12 0.29
CA ALA A 91 14.26 -4.38 -0.23
C ALA A 91 15.09 -5.23 0.75
N TRP A 92 15.06 -4.90 2.05
CA TRP A 92 15.74 -5.69 3.08
C TRP A 92 15.19 -7.11 3.22
N ARG A 93 13.87 -7.29 3.07
CA ARG A 93 13.20 -8.61 3.15
C ARG A 93 13.39 -9.44 1.87
N THR A 94 13.51 -8.79 0.72
CA THR A 94 13.64 -9.44 -0.60
C THR A 94 15.08 -9.63 -1.05
N GLU A 95 16.03 -8.96 -0.39
CA GLU A 95 17.43 -8.84 -0.83
C GLU A 95 17.57 -8.15 -2.20
N HIS A 96 16.60 -7.30 -2.54
CA HIS A 96 16.58 -6.52 -3.79
C HIS A 96 16.89 -5.05 -3.54
N THR A 97 17.05 -4.29 -4.62
CA THR A 97 17.19 -2.83 -4.55
C THR A 97 15.87 -2.14 -4.20
N GLU A 98 15.94 -0.89 -3.71
CA GLU A 98 14.74 -0.09 -3.46
C GLU A 98 13.90 0.13 -4.73
N GLU A 99 14.55 0.28 -5.89
CA GLU A 99 13.86 0.42 -7.17
C GLU A 99 13.09 -0.85 -7.57
N GLU A 100 13.65 -2.03 -7.30
CA GLU A 100 12.96 -3.31 -7.48
C GLU A 100 11.80 -3.45 -6.50
N ALA A 101 12.03 -3.11 -5.23
CA ALA A 101 11.00 -3.13 -4.20
C ALA A 101 9.80 -2.22 -4.53
N LEU A 102 10.04 -1.03 -5.10
CA LEU A 102 8.98 -0.13 -5.55
C LEU A 102 8.16 -0.76 -6.69
N ARG A 103 8.83 -1.36 -7.69
CA ARG A 103 8.14 -2.05 -8.80
C ARG A 103 7.32 -3.24 -8.30
N GLU A 104 7.87 -4.03 -7.39
CA GLU A 104 7.21 -5.15 -6.76
C GLU A 104 5.97 -4.71 -5.96
N ALA A 105 6.11 -3.64 -5.18
CA ALA A 105 5.01 -3.07 -4.42
C ALA A 105 3.88 -2.55 -5.32
N SER A 106 4.19 -1.80 -6.37
CA SER A 106 3.19 -1.33 -7.34
C SER A 106 2.47 -2.50 -8.02
N ALA A 107 3.23 -3.50 -8.49
CA ALA A 107 2.66 -4.70 -9.08
C ALA A 107 1.76 -5.46 -8.10
N PHE A 108 2.13 -5.52 -6.83
CA PHE A 108 1.32 -6.11 -5.78
C PHE A 108 0.04 -5.32 -5.52
N PHE A 109 0.09 -3.98 -5.42
CA PHE A 109 -1.10 -3.17 -5.20
C PHE A 109 -2.12 -3.28 -6.32
N GLU A 110 -1.67 -3.37 -7.58
CA GLU A 110 -2.52 -3.66 -8.75
C GLU A 110 -3.28 -4.99 -8.62
N VAL A 111 -2.58 -6.05 -8.19
CA VAL A 111 -3.20 -7.37 -8.02
C VAL A 111 -4.12 -7.39 -6.80
N LEU A 112 -3.70 -6.73 -5.72
CA LEU A 112 -4.49 -6.62 -4.50
C LEU A 112 -5.79 -5.87 -4.75
N ASP A 113 -5.76 -4.81 -5.53
CA ASP A 113 -6.94 -4.01 -5.88
C ASP A 113 -7.99 -4.81 -6.65
N ALA A 114 -7.55 -5.70 -7.53
CA ALA A 114 -8.43 -6.62 -8.24
C ALA A 114 -8.91 -7.80 -7.37
N ALA A 115 -8.22 -8.10 -6.27
CA ALA A 115 -8.49 -9.26 -5.42
C ALA A 115 -9.41 -8.95 -4.23
N VAL A 116 -9.45 -7.70 -3.79
CA VAL A 116 -10.11 -7.25 -2.56
C VAL A 116 -11.30 -6.35 -2.89
N ASP A 117 -12.27 -6.29 -1.98
CA ASP A 117 -13.41 -5.40 -2.10
C ASP A 117 -12.98 -3.92 -2.24
N PRO A 118 -13.57 -3.16 -3.19
CA PRO A 118 -13.19 -1.76 -3.42
C PRO A 118 -13.34 -0.85 -2.19
N GLU A 119 -14.35 -1.05 -1.35
CA GLU A 119 -14.60 -0.24 -0.15
C GLU A 119 -13.53 -0.49 0.92
N LEU A 120 -13.07 -1.74 1.03
CA LEU A 120 -11.95 -2.07 1.92
C LEU A 120 -10.65 -1.44 1.42
N MET A 121 -10.39 -1.50 0.11
CA MET A 121 -9.20 -0.87 -0.48
C MET A 121 -9.21 0.65 -0.27
N GLU A 122 -10.36 1.33 -0.40
CA GLU A 122 -10.48 2.76 -0.08
C GLU A 122 -10.08 3.09 1.37
N LYS A 123 -10.50 2.26 2.34
CA LYS A 123 -10.10 2.43 3.75
C LYS A 123 -8.59 2.27 3.95
N VAL A 124 -7.99 1.30 3.27
CA VAL A 124 -6.53 1.07 3.28
C VAL A 124 -5.80 2.29 2.72
N TYR A 125 -6.25 2.84 1.61
CA TYR A 125 -5.62 4.02 1.02
C TYR A 125 -5.81 5.27 1.87
N GLY A 126 -6.97 5.42 2.52
CA GLY A 126 -7.25 6.52 3.42
C GLY A 126 -6.25 6.63 4.59
N VAL A 127 -5.71 5.49 5.07
CA VAL A 127 -4.73 5.46 6.16
C VAL A 127 -3.27 5.53 5.69
N LEU A 128 -3.00 5.31 4.41
CA LEU A 128 -1.64 5.39 3.86
C LEU A 128 -1.22 6.86 3.61
N PRO A 129 0.06 7.21 3.85
CA PRO A 129 0.64 8.49 3.44
C PRO A 129 0.53 8.74 1.94
N SER A 130 0.43 10.02 1.54
CA SER A 130 0.45 10.48 0.15
C SER A 130 1.58 9.84 -0.67
N ASP A 131 2.77 9.74 -0.08
CA ASP A 131 3.95 9.26 -0.81
C ASP A 131 3.85 7.76 -1.13
N ILE A 132 3.21 6.97 -0.26
CA ILE A 132 2.95 5.55 -0.51
C ILE A 132 1.79 5.39 -1.51
N ARG A 133 0.84 6.33 -1.54
CA ARG A 133 -0.27 6.33 -2.51
C ARG A 133 0.21 6.44 -3.96
N ALA A 134 1.41 6.98 -4.19
CA ALA A 134 2.03 7.01 -5.52
C ALA A 134 2.29 5.61 -6.11
N LEU A 135 2.29 4.55 -5.28
CA LEU A 135 2.42 3.16 -5.74
C LEU A 135 1.10 2.51 -6.14
N LEU A 136 -0.03 3.20 -5.93
CA LEU A 136 -1.37 2.65 -6.19
C LEU A 136 -1.69 2.65 -7.68
N PRO A 137 -2.67 1.82 -8.10
CA PRO A 137 -3.17 1.83 -9.46
C PRO A 137 -3.58 3.23 -9.90
N GLU A 138 -3.30 3.60 -11.15
CA GLU A 138 -3.57 4.94 -11.69
C GLU A 138 -5.02 5.39 -11.46
N ALA A 139 -5.98 4.46 -11.60
CA ALA A 139 -7.41 4.68 -11.34
C ALA A 139 -7.72 5.19 -9.91
N ARG A 140 -6.77 5.06 -8.99
CA ARG A 140 -6.90 5.42 -7.58
C ARG A 140 -5.92 6.50 -7.14
N ALA A 141 -4.79 6.65 -7.82
CA ALA A 141 -3.86 7.76 -7.62
C ALA A 141 -4.52 9.13 -7.92
N GLU A 142 -5.44 9.18 -8.89
CA GLU A 142 -6.15 10.42 -9.29
C GLU A 142 -7.10 10.98 -8.21
N ILE A 143 -7.49 10.18 -7.21
CA ILE A 143 -8.44 10.60 -6.17
C ILE A 143 -7.79 11.64 -5.22
N ASP A 144 -6.47 11.71 -5.14
CA ASP A 144 -5.72 12.64 -4.28
C ASP A 144 -5.53 14.04 -4.91
N ASP A 145 -5.47 14.14 -6.24
CA ASP A 145 -5.23 15.41 -6.96
C ASP A 145 -6.49 16.30 -7.12
N GLY A 146 -7.68 15.78 -6.75
CA GLY A 146 -8.95 16.51 -6.79
C GLY A 146 -9.06 17.70 -5.81
N GLY A 147 -8.08 17.90 -4.92
CA GLY A 147 -8.07 18.96 -3.91
C GLY A 147 -7.53 20.33 -4.36
N ARG A 148 -6.95 20.45 -5.58
CA ARG A 148 -6.34 21.72 -6.02
C ARG A 148 -6.58 22.03 -7.50
N SER A 149 -7.84 22.15 -7.92
CA SER A 149 -8.17 22.84 -9.17
C SER A 149 -9.44 23.70 -9.01
N GLY A 150 -9.26 24.92 -8.47
CA GLY A 150 -10.39 25.84 -8.31
C GLY A 150 -10.02 27.23 -7.82
N ARG A 151 -9.35 28.03 -8.67
CA ARG A 151 -9.58 29.48 -8.90
C ARG A 151 -8.37 30.13 -9.55
N GLY A 152 -8.34 30.06 -10.89
CA GLY A 152 -7.53 30.93 -11.72
C GLY A 152 -8.33 31.32 -12.94
N GLY A 153 -8.75 32.58 -13.02
CA GLY A 153 -9.19 33.21 -14.27
C GLY A 153 -10.60 33.76 -14.26
N GLY A 154 -10.71 35.09 -14.35
CA GLY A 154 -11.86 35.71 -15.01
C GLY A 154 -12.54 36.89 -14.31
N ALA A 155 -11.84 38.02 -14.13
CA ALA A 155 -12.47 39.34 -14.17
C ALA A 155 -11.39 40.32 -14.65
N GLY A 156 -11.37 40.76 -15.90
CA GLY A 156 -12.50 41.31 -16.64
C GLY A 156 -12.52 42.82 -16.37
N GLY A 157 -11.82 43.56 -17.23
CA GLY A 157 -11.39 44.94 -16.96
C GLY A 157 -12.50 45.96 -16.78
N ARG A 158 -12.10 47.12 -16.25
CA ARG A 158 -12.85 48.37 -16.40
C ARG A 158 -11.85 49.49 -16.70
N ARG A 159 -11.83 49.86 -17.98
CA ARG A 159 -11.47 51.19 -18.47
C ARG A 159 -12.57 52.15 -18.05
N SER A 160 -12.22 53.29 -17.49
CA SER A 160 -12.96 54.57 -17.41
C SER A 160 -11.91 55.56 -16.86
N GLY A 161 -11.42 56.58 -17.56
CA GLY A 161 -12.12 57.54 -18.42
C GLY A 161 -12.54 58.72 -17.55
N GLY A 162 -11.84 59.86 -17.66
CA GLY A 162 -12.14 61.10 -16.94
C GLY A 162 -10.89 61.88 -16.57
#